data_AF-A0A1W9QBF5-F1
#
_entry.id   AF-A0A1W9QBF5-F1
#
_cell.length_a   1.000
_cell.length_b   1.000
_cell.length_c   1.000
_cell.angle_alpha   90.00
_cell.angle_beta   90.00
_cell.angle_gamma   90.00
#
_symmetry.space_group_name_H-M   'P 1'
#
loop_
_entity.id
_entity.type
_entity.pdbx_description
1 polymer ?
#
loop_
_entity_poly.entity_id
_entity_poly.type
_entity_poly.pdbx_seq_one_letter_code
_entity_poly.pdbx_strand_id
1 'polypeptide(L)'
;MSACAPRTNAQTPEAALAAYTRALDKGDPDRAYEFLSSEARLGISRAAFRDLSRKSPASVRAFAEALTRGDGTPKTIVTTSCGPGILLVYEDGKWRVPPEAIDVYPARTPREALRSLISAFDAGRMDVVHRLMPEARRKELSEAELREALTSPGPGSLASALDSLRLAVDDAPIELLGVRAAVAYGKGRTASLVLEGGTWKIESF
;
A
#
# COMPACT_ATOMS: atom_id res chain seq x y z
N MET A 1 -24.27 -43.55 8.34
CA MET A 1 -24.81 -42.33 9.01
C MET A 1 -23.93 -41.16 8.61
N SER A 2 -24.44 -40.30 7.72
CA SER A 2 -23.71 -39.15 7.20
C SER A 2 -23.68 -38.02 8.23
N ALA A 3 -22.48 -37.58 8.62
CA ALA A 3 -22.29 -36.37 9.40
C ALA A 3 -22.15 -35.16 8.46
N CYS A 4 -23.19 -34.35 8.33
CA CYS A 4 -23.07 -33.01 7.79
C CYS A 4 -22.47 -32.12 8.90
N ALA A 5 -21.19 -31.78 8.78
CA ALA A 5 -20.63 -30.69 9.57
C ALA A 5 -21.31 -29.37 9.16
N PRO A 6 -21.69 -28.48 10.10
CA PRO A 6 -22.21 -27.18 9.75
C PRO A 6 -21.10 -26.41 9.04
N ARG A 7 -21.35 -25.98 7.79
CA ARG A 7 -20.57 -24.91 7.16
C ARG A 7 -20.73 -23.69 8.06
N THR A 8 -19.71 -23.36 8.83
CA THR A 8 -19.58 -22.04 9.44
C THR A 8 -19.66 -21.06 8.29
N ASN A 9 -20.80 -20.38 8.18
CA ASN A 9 -21.02 -19.35 7.17
C ASN A 9 -20.13 -18.17 7.59
N ALA A 10 -18.85 -18.24 7.25
CA ALA A 10 -17.90 -17.17 7.51
C ALA A 10 -18.48 -15.89 6.89
N GLN A 11 -18.54 -14.82 7.67
CA GLN A 11 -18.99 -13.53 7.15
C GLN A 11 -18.12 -13.17 5.94
N THR A 12 -18.76 -12.78 4.85
CA THR A 12 -18.03 -12.25 3.69
C THR A 12 -17.45 -10.87 4.05
N PRO A 13 -16.35 -10.44 3.41
CA PRO A 13 -15.76 -9.12 3.65
C PRO A 13 -16.77 -7.98 3.49
N GLU A 14 -17.65 -8.09 2.49
CA GLU A 14 -18.71 -7.11 2.19
C GLU A 14 -19.74 -7.06 3.32
N ALA A 15 -20.13 -8.23 3.85
CA ALA A 15 -21.06 -8.30 4.98
C ALA A 15 -20.46 -7.68 6.26
N ALA A 16 -19.16 -7.89 6.51
CA ALA A 16 -18.46 -7.28 7.63
C ALA A 16 -18.35 -5.75 7.47
N LEU A 17 -17.93 -5.25 6.30
CA LEU A 17 -17.84 -3.82 6.02
C LEU A 17 -19.21 -3.13 6.09
N ALA A 18 -20.26 -3.75 5.54
CA ALA A 18 -21.62 -3.23 5.59
C ALA A 18 -22.15 -3.18 7.03
N ALA A 19 -21.82 -4.17 7.87
CA ALA A 19 -22.22 -4.16 9.27
C ALA A 19 -21.48 -3.10 10.09
N TYR A 20 -20.18 -2.91 9.84
CA TYR A 20 -19.37 -1.86 10.45
C TYR A 20 -19.86 -0.46 10.09
N THR A 21 -20.04 -0.17 8.79
CA THR A 21 -20.53 1.13 8.30
C THR A 21 -21.92 1.47 8.83
N ARG A 22 -22.85 0.51 8.89
CA ARG A 22 -24.16 0.70 9.52
C ARG A 22 -24.09 1.04 11.00
N ALA A 23 -23.14 0.47 11.74
CA ALA A 23 -22.98 0.78 13.16
C ALA A 23 -22.46 2.23 13.35
N LEU A 24 -21.53 2.67 12.50
CA LEU A 24 -21.05 4.06 12.49
C LEU A 24 -22.16 5.06 12.13
N ASP A 25 -22.95 4.78 11.09
CA ASP A 25 -24.03 5.66 10.62
C ASP A 25 -25.15 5.82 11.66
N LYS A 26 -25.48 4.73 12.38
CA LYS A 26 -26.44 4.75 13.50
C LYS A 26 -25.92 5.42 14.77
N GLY A 27 -24.66 5.86 14.80
CA GLY A 27 -24.04 6.42 16.00
C GLY A 27 -23.87 5.41 17.12
N ASP A 28 -23.65 4.13 16.79
CA ASP A 28 -23.41 3.04 17.74
C ASP A 28 -21.92 2.63 17.73
N PRO A 29 -21.06 3.37 18.46
CA PRO A 29 -19.62 3.12 18.48
C PRO A 29 -19.26 1.79 19.17
N ASP A 30 -20.09 1.30 20.09
CA ASP A 30 -19.83 0.04 20.79
C ASP A 30 -20.00 -1.14 19.83
N ARG A 31 -21.04 -1.11 19.00
CA ARG A 31 -21.24 -2.11 17.95
C ARG A 31 -20.19 -2.01 16.86
N ALA A 32 -19.79 -0.80 16.45
CA ALA A 32 -18.73 -0.61 15.46
C ALA A 32 -17.38 -1.18 15.95
N TYR A 33 -17.06 -1.01 17.24
CA TYR A 33 -15.83 -1.53 17.86
C TYR A 33 -15.71 -3.06 17.77
N GLU A 34 -16.84 -3.79 17.74
CA GLU A 34 -16.87 -5.24 17.63
C GLU A 34 -16.39 -5.77 16.27
N PHE A 35 -16.30 -4.92 15.25
CA PHE A 35 -15.76 -5.30 13.94
C PHE A 35 -14.25 -5.03 13.82
N LEU A 36 -13.63 -4.38 14.79
CA LEU A 36 -12.19 -4.16 14.79
C LEU A 36 -11.43 -5.47 15.06
N SER A 37 -10.29 -5.64 14.39
CA SER A 37 -9.36 -6.74 14.63
C SER A 37 -8.78 -6.69 16.05
N SER A 38 -8.28 -7.82 16.55
CA SER A 38 -7.61 -7.87 17.86
C SER A 38 -6.44 -6.89 17.94
N GLU A 39 -5.66 -6.77 16.87
CA GLU A 39 -4.55 -5.81 16.75
C GLU A 39 -5.03 -4.36 16.86
N ALA A 40 -6.09 -3.98 16.14
CA ALA A 40 -6.66 -2.65 16.24
C ALA A 40 -7.16 -2.35 17.66
N ARG A 41 -7.74 -3.34 18.35
CA ARG A 41 -8.19 -3.21 19.75
C ARG A 41 -7.05 -3.09 20.76
N LEU A 42 -5.82 -3.48 20.41
CA LEU A 42 -4.63 -3.20 21.22
C LEU A 42 -4.24 -1.72 21.11
N GLY A 43 -4.43 -1.11 19.93
CA GLY A 43 -4.09 0.29 19.66
C GLY A 43 -5.09 1.32 20.21
N ILE A 44 -6.36 0.93 20.41
CA ILE A 44 -7.40 1.83 20.93
C ILE A 44 -8.39 1.09 21.83
N SER A 45 -8.59 1.60 23.04
CA SER A 45 -9.60 1.05 23.96
C SER A 45 -11.02 1.38 23.51
N ARG A 46 -11.99 0.53 23.92
CA ARG A 46 -13.41 0.76 23.61
C ARG A 46 -13.91 2.13 24.10
N ALA A 47 -13.50 2.56 25.29
CA ALA A 47 -13.87 3.86 25.83
C ALA A 47 -13.30 5.01 24.99
N ALA A 48 -12.02 4.92 24.61
CA ALA A 48 -11.38 5.93 23.77
C ALA A 48 -12.02 6.00 22.37
N PHE A 49 -12.37 4.86 21.78
CA PHE A 49 -13.10 4.80 20.50
C PHE A 49 -14.47 5.47 20.59
N ARG A 50 -15.20 5.25 21.69
CA ARG A 50 -16.50 5.88 21.96
C ARG A 50 -16.36 7.40 22.08
N ASP A 51 -15.33 7.88 22.76
CA ASP A 51 -15.10 9.31 22.93
C ASP A 51 -14.68 9.99 21.62
N LEU A 52 -13.82 9.37 20.82
CA LEU A 52 -13.49 9.85 19.47
C LEU A 52 -14.73 9.97 18.59
N SER A 53 -15.59 8.94 18.61
CA SER A 53 -16.81 8.91 17.80
C SER A 53 -17.78 10.04 18.19
N ARG A 54 -17.85 10.39 19.48
CA ARG A 54 -18.71 11.47 19.98
C ARG A 54 -18.15 12.88 19.76
N LYS A 55 -16.83 13.04 19.77
CA LYS A 55 -16.18 14.34 19.53
C LYS A 55 -16.40 14.85 18.12
N SER A 56 -16.50 13.95 17.13
CA SER A 56 -16.65 14.34 15.71
C SER A 56 -17.71 13.51 14.96
N PRO A 57 -19.01 13.61 15.30
CA PRO A 57 -20.06 12.78 14.70
C PRO A 57 -20.25 13.00 13.19
N ALA A 58 -20.02 14.23 12.73
CA ALA A 58 -20.07 14.56 11.29
C ALA A 58 -18.93 13.87 10.51
N SER A 59 -17.72 13.86 11.08
CA SER A 59 -16.57 13.17 10.48
C SER A 59 -16.76 11.66 10.44
N VAL A 60 -17.36 11.07 11.48
CA VAL A 60 -17.69 9.63 11.51
C VAL A 60 -18.70 9.27 10.42
N ARG A 61 -19.75 10.08 10.23
CA ARG A 61 -20.72 9.87 9.13
C ARG A 61 -20.08 10.00 7.76
N ALA A 62 -19.31 11.07 7.53
CA ALA A 62 -18.59 11.25 6.27
C ALA A 62 -17.62 10.10 5.96
N PHE A 63 -16.98 9.53 7.00
CA PHE A 63 -16.14 8.34 6.85
C PHE A 63 -16.96 7.09 6.50
N ALA A 64 -18.09 6.85 7.18
CA ALA A 64 -18.99 5.74 6.86
C ALA A 64 -19.51 5.81 5.41
N GLU A 65 -19.93 7.00 4.96
CA GLU A 65 -20.33 7.25 3.56
C GLU A 65 -19.19 7.03 2.57
N ALA A 66 -17.95 7.35 2.95
CA ALA A 66 -16.79 7.12 2.09
C ALA A 66 -16.52 5.63 1.86
N LEU A 67 -16.70 4.82 2.90
CA LEU A 67 -16.50 3.36 2.83
C LEU A 67 -17.53 2.67 1.92
N THR A 68 -18.70 3.27 1.70
CA THR A 68 -19.75 2.68 0.83
C THR A 68 -19.59 2.99 -0.66
N ARG A 69 -18.65 3.87 -1.04
CA ARG A 69 -18.49 4.32 -2.45
C ARG A 69 -17.61 3.39 -3.32
N GLY A 70 -17.11 2.28 -2.77
CA GLY A 70 -16.33 1.31 -3.54
C GLY A 70 -17.18 0.52 -4.54
N ASP A 71 -16.53 -0.10 -5.52
CA ASP A 71 -17.16 -1.02 -6.49
C ASP A 71 -17.63 -2.35 -5.85
N GLY A 72 -17.31 -2.55 -4.58
CA GLY A 72 -17.67 -3.74 -3.81
C GLY A 72 -16.86 -4.98 -4.17
N THR A 73 -15.88 -4.87 -5.07
CA THR A 73 -15.04 -5.99 -5.50
C THR A 73 -14.15 -6.42 -4.33
N PRO A 74 -14.32 -7.64 -3.78
CA PRO A 74 -13.55 -8.06 -2.62
C PRO A 74 -12.11 -8.30 -3.01
N LYS A 75 -11.18 -7.71 -2.26
CA LYS A 75 -9.73 -7.90 -2.45
C LYS A 75 -9.11 -8.35 -1.13
N THR A 76 -8.13 -9.23 -1.20
CA THR A 76 -7.37 -9.68 -0.03
C THR A 76 -5.89 -9.79 -0.36
N ILE A 77 -5.04 -9.68 0.66
CA ILE A 77 -3.61 -9.94 0.53
C ILE A 77 -3.31 -11.22 1.31
N VAL A 78 -2.82 -12.25 0.62
CA VAL A 78 -2.39 -13.50 1.24
C VAL A 78 -0.90 -13.41 1.52
N THR A 79 -0.53 -13.30 2.80
CA THR A 79 0.87 -13.37 3.23
C THR A 79 1.42 -14.78 3.05
N THR A 80 2.57 -14.92 2.40
CA THR A 80 3.27 -16.21 2.25
C THR A 80 4.36 -16.33 3.32
N SER A 81 4.83 -17.55 3.59
CA SER A 81 5.86 -17.79 4.61
C SER A 81 7.21 -17.13 4.31
N CYS A 82 7.47 -16.73 3.06
CA CYS A 82 8.78 -16.26 2.61
C CYS A 82 8.72 -15.06 1.63
N GLY A 83 7.73 -14.16 1.73
CA GLY A 83 7.69 -13.02 0.82
C GLY A 83 6.55 -12.03 1.04
N PRO A 84 6.51 -10.93 0.25
CA PRO A 84 5.39 -9.99 0.27
C PRO A 84 4.09 -10.73 -0.06
N GLY A 85 2.99 -10.30 0.57
CA GLY A 85 1.70 -10.92 0.35
C GLY A 85 1.20 -10.74 -1.10
N ILE A 86 0.47 -11.72 -1.60
CA ILE A 86 -0.09 -11.72 -2.95
C ILE A 86 -1.53 -11.17 -2.89
N LEU A 87 -1.81 -10.15 -3.70
CA LEU A 87 -3.16 -9.63 -3.89
C LEU A 87 -4.02 -10.67 -4.63
N LEU A 88 -5.21 -10.95 -4.12
CA LEU A 88 -6.25 -11.73 -4.77
C LEU A 88 -7.53 -10.90 -4.88
N VAL A 89 -8.28 -11.10 -5.96
CA VAL A 89 -9.60 -10.51 -6.19
C VAL A 89 -10.66 -11.59 -6.22
N TYR A 90 -11.85 -11.33 -5.71
CA TYR A 90 -12.98 -12.27 -5.78
C TYR A 90 -13.89 -11.91 -6.96
N GLU A 91 -13.89 -12.74 -8.00
CA GLU A 91 -14.71 -12.58 -9.21
C GLU A 91 -15.30 -13.93 -9.64
N ASP A 92 -16.51 -13.92 -10.18
CA ASP A 92 -17.22 -15.13 -10.66
C ASP A 92 -17.22 -16.30 -9.65
N GLY A 93 -17.39 -15.97 -8.37
CA GLY A 93 -17.42 -16.95 -7.27
C GLY A 93 -16.07 -17.58 -6.93
N LYS A 94 -14.95 -17.07 -7.46
CA LYS A 94 -13.60 -17.62 -7.28
C LYS A 94 -12.59 -16.53 -6.94
N TRP A 95 -11.60 -16.87 -6.12
CA TRP A 95 -10.43 -16.03 -5.92
C TRP A 95 -9.50 -16.14 -7.14
N ARG A 96 -9.07 -15.00 -7.67
CA ARG A 96 -8.22 -14.87 -8.85
C ARG A 96 -7.03 -13.97 -8.55
N VAL A 97 -5.93 -14.21 -9.26
CA VAL A 97 -4.74 -13.37 -9.23
C VAL A 97 -4.95 -12.28 -10.28
N PRO A 98 -5.15 -11.01 -9.89
CA PRO A 98 -5.35 -9.93 -10.84
C PRO A 98 -4.02 -9.61 -11.57
N PRO A 99 -4.03 -8.97 -12.75
CA PRO A 99 -2.80 -8.58 -13.48
C PRO A 99 -1.81 -7.77 -12.62
N GLU A 100 -2.34 -7.01 -11.68
CA GLU A 100 -1.60 -6.29 -10.66
C GLU A 100 -0.71 -7.19 -9.78
N ALA A 101 -1.14 -8.41 -9.50
CA ALA A 101 -0.43 -9.33 -8.63
C ALA A 101 0.68 -10.11 -9.37
N ILE A 102 0.73 -10.03 -10.70
CA ILE A 102 1.82 -10.58 -11.52
C ILE A 102 2.84 -9.51 -11.94
N ASP A 103 2.61 -8.24 -11.62
CA ASP A 103 3.58 -7.19 -11.87
C ASP A 103 4.81 -7.41 -10.98
N VAL A 104 5.93 -7.75 -11.61
CA VAL A 104 7.22 -8.03 -10.96
C VAL A 104 7.81 -6.76 -10.36
N TYR A 105 7.45 -5.59 -10.89
CA TYR A 105 7.97 -4.30 -10.46
C TYR A 105 6.83 -3.28 -10.31
N PRO A 106 5.91 -3.50 -9.34
CA PRO A 106 4.76 -2.65 -9.12
C PRO A 106 5.19 -1.25 -8.65
N ALA A 107 4.41 -0.24 -9.02
CA ALA A 107 4.67 1.14 -8.61
C ALA A 107 3.36 1.89 -8.32
N ARG A 108 2.36 1.22 -7.72
CA ARG A 108 1.04 1.83 -7.45
C ARG A 108 1.00 2.56 -6.12
N THR A 109 1.94 2.25 -5.22
CA THR A 109 2.21 3.03 -4.01
C THR A 109 3.65 3.54 -4.02
N PRO A 110 3.98 4.61 -3.25
CA PRO A 110 5.36 5.07 -3.15
C PRO A 110 6.31 3.97 -2.65
N ARG A 111 5.86 3.16 -1.69
CA ARG A 111 6.65 2.03 -1.16
C ARG A 111 6.91 0.96 -2.21
N GLU A 112 5.90 0.62 -3.00
CA GLU A 112 6.06 -0.32 -4.11
C GLU A 112 7.08 0.19 -5.13
N ALA A 113 7.00 1.46 -5.53
CA ALA A 113 7.94 2.04 -6.50
C ALA A 113 9.39 1.98 -6.00
N LEU A 114 9.63 2.28 -4.72
CA LEU A 114 10.94 2.19 -4.09
C LEU A 114 11.47 0.76 -4.02
N ARG A 115 10.64 -0.22 -3.62
CA ARG A 115 11.01 -1.64 -3.63
C ARG A 115 11.32 -2.12 -5.05
N SER A 116 10.49 -1.76 -6.02
CA SER A 116 10.68 -2.09 -7.43
C SER A 116 11.96 -1.51 -7.99
N LEU A 117 12.35 -0.30 -7.58
CA LEU A 117 13.63 0.27 -7.98
C LEU A 117 14.80 -0.55 -7.43
N ILE A 118 14.77 -0.90 -6.14
CA ILE A 118 15.82 -1.71 -5.50
C ILE A 118 15.96 -3.03 -6.25
N SER A 119 14.86 -3.75 -6.45
CA SER A 119 14.86 -5.05 -7.14
C SER A 119 15.28 -4.92 -8.61
N ALA A 120 14.87 -3.86 -9.32
CA ALA A 120 15.25 -3.63 -10.70
C ALA A 120 16.73 -3.33 -10.85
N PHE A 121 17.28 -2.52 -9.94
CA PHE A 121 18.70 -2.20 -9.89
C PHE A 121 19.53 -3.45 -9.62
N ASP A 122 19.15 -4.26 -8.63
CA ASP A 122 19.83 -5.52 -8.27
C ASP A 122 19.81 -6.54 -9.43
N ALA A 123 18.70 -6.59 -10.16
CA ALA A 123 18.56 -7.46 -11.33
C ALA A 123 19.19 -6.89 -12.61
N GLY A 124 19.85 -5.72 -12.57
CA GLY A 124 20.41 -5.06 -13.76
C GLY A 124 19.36 -4.63 -14.79
N ARG A 125 18.08 -4.54 -14.40
CA ARG A 125 16.94 -4.22 -15.27
C ARG A 125 16.81 -2.72 -15.49
N MET A 126 17.74 -2.17 -16.28
CA MET A 126 17.82 -0.74 -16.56
C MET A 126 16.57 -0.18 -17.25
N ASP A 127 15.88 -1.00 -18.05
CA ASP A 127 14.58 -0.67 -18.65
C ASP A 127 13.52 -0.35 -17.58
N VAL A 128 13.49 -1.11 -16.48
CA VAL A 128 12.56 -0.90 -15.37
C VAL A 128 12.99 0.29 -14.52
N VAL A 129 14.29 0.41 -14.24
CA VAL A 129 14.82 1.59 -13.53
C VAL A 129 14.47 2.87 -14.29
N HIS A 130 14.69 2.89 -15.59
CA HIS A 130 14.31 4.00 -16.47
C HIS A 130 12.80 4.26 -16.40
N ARG A 131 11.96 3.23 -16.51
CA ARG A 131 10.49 3.34 -16.39
C ARG A 131 9.99 3.94 -15.07
N LEU A 132 10.74 3.78 -13.98
CA LEU A 132 10.42 4.33 -12.65
C LEU A 132 10.82 5.80 -12.50
N MET A 133 11.47 6.40 -13.51
CA MET A 133 11.79 7.84 -13.51
C MET A 133 10.64 8.67 -14.11
N PRO A 134 10.48 9.94 -13.68
CA PRO A 134 9.55 10.89 -14.29
C PRO A 134 9.77 11.03 -15.79
N GLU A 135 8.71 11.22 -16.56
CA GLU A 135 8.81 11.31 -18.03
C GLU A 135 9.75 12.42 -18.51
N ALA A 136 9.76 13.58 -17.85
CA ALA A 136 10.68 14.68 -18.17
C ALA A 136 12.15 14.22 -18.10
N ARG A 137 12.50 13.49 -17.03
CA ARG A 137 13.85 13.01 -16.77
C ARG A 137 14.27 11.89 -17.74
N ARG A 138 13.32 11.05 -18.16
CA ARG A 138 13.55 10.00 -19.16
C ARG A 138 13.92 10.55 -20.54
N LYS A 139 13.44 11.75 -20.87
CA LYS A 139 13.74 12.41 -22.16
C LYS A 139 15.11 13.06 -22.19
N GLU A 140 15.68 13.34 -21.02
CA GLU A 140 16.95 14.05 -20.86
C GLU A 140 18.16 13.10 -20.75
N LEU A 141 17.94 11.83 -20.42
CA LEU A 141 19.00 10.84 -20.17
C LEU A 141 18.87 9.65 -21.13
N SER A 142 19.95 9.32 -21.84
CA SER A 142 20.02 8.04 -22.55
C SER A 142 20.18 6.87 -21.56
N GLU A 143 19.83 5.65 -21.99
CA GLU A 143 20.00 4.45 -21.14
C GLU A 143 21.46 4.20 -20.76
N ALA A 144 22.41 4.59 -21.62
CA ALA A 144 23.84 4.48 -21.36
C ALA A 144 24.30 5.46 -20.26
N GLU A 145 23.92 6.73 -20.36
CA GLU A 145 24.22 7.75 -19.36
C GLU A 145 23.55 7.45 -18.01
N LEU A 146 22.32 6.91 -18.04
CA LEU A 146 21.65 6.45 -16.84
C LEU A 146 22.46 5.32 -16.19
N ARG A 147 22.80 4.27 -16.94
CA ARG A 147 23.61 3.16 -16.42
C ARG A 147 24.92 3.64 -15.82
N GLU A 148 25.63 4.55 -16.48
CA GLU A 148 26.86 5.13 -15.96
C GLU A 148 26.64 5.93 -14.66
N ALA A 149 25.66 6.84 -14.65
CA ALA A 149 25.32 7.63 -13.47
C ALA A 149 24.85 6.76 -12.28
N LEU A 150 24.20 5.63 -12.55
CA LEU A 150 23.67 4.74 -11.54
C LEU A 150 24.69 3.73 -11.00
N THR A 151 25.69 3.35 -11.79
CA THR A 151 26.75 2.40 -11.41
C THR A 151 28.01 3.07 -10.88
N SER A 152 28.13 4.39 -11.03
CA SER A 152 29.30 5.14 -10.55
C SER A 152 29.47 5.02 -9.02
N PRO A 153 30.60 4.49 -8.53
CA PRO A 153 30.84 4.34 -7.10
C PRO A 153 31.15 5.68 -6.45
N GLY A 154 30.71 5.88 -5.20
CA GLY A 154 31.06 7.05 -4.41
C GLY A 154 30.04 7.40 -3.32
N PRO A 155 30.45 8.17 -2.30
CA PRO A 155 29.51 8.75 -1.34
C PRO A 155 28.52 9.67 -2.06
N GLY A 156 27.23 9.40 -1.92
CA GLY A 156 26.16 10.10 -2.64
C GLY A 156 25.72 9.45 -3.94
N SER A 157 26.32 8.33 -4.35
CA SER A 157 25.86 7.55 -5.51
C SER A 157 24.45 6.97 -5.30
N LEU A 158 23.80 6.58 -6.41
CA LEU A 158 22.54 5.84 -6.33
C LEU A 158 22.74 4.54 -5.53
N ALA A 159 23.83 3.80 -5.74
CA ALA A 159 24.09 2.57 -5.01
C ALA A 159 24.08 2.78 -3.48
N SER A 160 24.75 3.83 -2.99
CA SER A 160 24.73 4.20 -1.57
C SER A 160 23.34 4.62 -1.06
N ALA A 161 22.56 5.30 -1.91
CA ALA A 161 21.17 5.63 -1.62
C ALA A 161 20.30 4.37 -1.49
N LEU A 162 20.45 3.44 -2.43
CA LEU A 162 19.71 2.18 -2.44
C LEU A 162 20.09 1.28 -1.26
N ASP A 163 21.35 1.26 -0.83
CA ASP A 163 21.76 0.55 0.39
C ASP A 163 21.07 1.11 1.63
N SER A 164 21.02 2.44 1.75
CA SER A 164 20.31 3.10 2.86
C SER A 164 18.81 2.85 2.79
N LEU A 165 18.25 2.83 1.58
CA LEU A 165 16.83 2.61 1.34
C LEU A 165 16.44 1.16 1.61
N ARG A 166 17.26 0.17 1.24
CA ARG A 166 17.05 -1.26 1.55
C ARG A 166 16.79 -1.50 3.03
N LEU A 167 17.51 -0.79 3.89
CA LEU A 167 17.38 -0.92 5.34
C LEU A 167 16.13 -0.24 5.91
N ALA A 168 15.50 0.68 5.15
CA ALA A 168 14.43 1.54 5.66
C ALA A 168 13.10 1.40 4.92
N VAL A 169 13.07 0.86 3.69
CA VAL A 169 11.94 0.98 2.75
C VAL A 169 10.62 0.41 3.31
N ASP A 170 10.70 -0.60 4.16
CA ASP A 170 9.53 -1.25 4.73
C ASP A 170 8.88 -0.41 5.83
N ASP A 171 9.70 0.21 6.68
CA ASP A 171 9.24 0.92 7.89
C ASP A 171 9.27 2.45 7.75
N ALA A 172 9.89 2.97 6.69
CA ALA A 172 10.04 4.40 6.46
C ALA A 172 8.67 5.11 6.43
N PRO A 173 8.51 6.22 7.16
CA PRO A 173 7.29 7.03 7.11
C PRO A 173 7.13 7.63 5.72
N ILE A 174 5.88 7.66 5.25
CA ILE A 174 5.51 8.21 3.94
C ILE A 174 4.60 9.40 4.16
N GLU A 175 5.04 10.57 3.73
CA GLU A 175 4.25 11.78 3.69
C GLU A 175 3.62 11.92 2.29
N LEU A 176 2.29 11.87 2.22
CA LEU A 176 1.52 11.99 0.97
C LEU A 176 0.92 13.38 0.84
N LEU A 177 1.21 14.06 -0.27
CA LEU A 177 0.70 15.40 -0.62
C LEU A 177 0.11 15.37 -2.03
N GLY A 178 -1.14 14.91 -2.14
CA GLY A 178 -1.84 14.79 -3.41
C GLY A 178 -1.14 13.82 -4.36
N VAL A 179 -0.54 14.35 -5.42
CA VAL A 179 0.22 13.58 -6.43
C VAL A 179 1.71 13.47 -6.12
N ARG A 180 2.17 13.93 -4.95
CA ARG A 180 3.56 13.84 -4.52
C ARG A 180 3.70 13.04 -3.23
N ALA A 181 4.84 12.39 -3.05
CA ALA A 181 5.18 11.68 -1.83
C ALA A 181 6.63 11.96 -1.42
N ALA A 182 6.86 12.06 -0.12
CA ALA A 182 8.19 12.10 0.47
C ALA A 182 8.37 10.89 1.40
N VAL A 183 9.49 10.20 1.26
CA VAL A 183 9.84 9.03 2.09
C VAL A 183 11.18 9.31 2.75
N ALA A 184 11.17 9.47 4.07
CA ALA A 184 12.39 9.68 4.84
C ALA A 184 13.14 8.35 5.01
N TYR A 185 14.43 8.34 4.69
CA TYR A 185 15.26 7.14 4.79
C TYR A 185 16.69 7.47 5.22
N GLY A 186 17.35 6.53 5.90
CA GLY A 186 18.73 6.70 6.36
C GLY A 186 18.95 7.94 7.25
N LYS A 187 20.18 8.45 7.27
CA LYS A 187 20.61 9.60 8.09
C LYS A 187 20.09 10.94 7.54
N GLY A 188 18.77 11.16 7.59
CA GLY A 188 18.12 12.41 7.18
C GLY A 188 18.01 12.61 5.66
N ARG A 189 17.97 11.52 4.88
CA ARG A 189 17.72 11.59 3.43
C ARG A 189 16.23 11.48 3.15
N THR A 190 15.81 11.98 1.99
CA THR A 190 14.40 11.97 1.58
C THR A 190 14.28 11.59 0.12
N ALA A 191 13.56 10.52 -0.16
CA ALA A 191 13.20 10.14 -1.51
C ALA A 191 11.92 10.91 -1.88
N SER A 192 11.95 11.61 -3.01
CA SER A 192 10.79 12.34 -3.52
C SER A 192 10.18 11.59 -4.70
N LEU A 193 8.86 11.45 -4.70
CA LEU A 193 8.11 10.74 -5.72
C LEU A 193 6.94 11.57 -6.23
N VAL A 194 6.55 11.32 -7.48
CA VAL A 194 5.41 11.93 -8.15
C VAL A 194 4.54 10.86 -8.79
N LEU A 195 3.22 11.02 -8.74
CA LEU A 195 2.26 10.13 -9.37
C LEU A 195 2.04 10.57 -10.83
N GLU A 196 2.54 9.79 -11.78
CA GLU A 196 2.39 10.03 -13.22
C GLU A 196 1.65 8.87 -13.89
N GLY A 197 0.53 9.17 -14.56
CA GLY A 197 -0.24 8.17 -15.30
C GLY A 197 -0.72 6.99 -14.44
N GLY A 198 -1.00 7.22 -13.15
CA GLY A 198 -1.40 6.17 -12.20
C GLY A 198 -0.24 5.33 -11.63
N THR A 199 1.01 5.71 -11.89
CA THR A 199 2.20 5.04 -11.35
C THR A 199 3.13 6.04 -10.66
N TRP A 200 3.65 5.67 -9.49
CA TRP A 200 4.62 6.46 -8.77
C TRP A 200 5.99 6.40 -9.45
N LYS A 201 6.55 7.57 -9.68
CA LYS A 201 7.88 7.81 -10.27
C LYS A 201 8.79 8.45 -9.24
N ILE A 202 10.08 8.18 -9.34
CA ILE A 202 11.07 8.62 -8.36
C ILE A 202 11.80 9.86 -8.91
N GLU A 203 11.47 11.03 -8.35
CA GLU A 203 12.06 12.31 -8.75
C GLU A 203 13.49 12.43 -8.23
N SER A 204 13.76 12.09 -6.97
CA SER A 204 15.09 12.26 -6.35
C SER A 204 15.30 11.43 -5.08
N PHE A 205 16.55 11.40 -4.62
CA PHE A 205 17.05 10.67 -3.45
C PHE A 205 17.83 11.58 -2.50
#